data_AF-A0A2V8NJX9-F1
#
_entry.id   AF-A0A2V8NJX9-F1
#
_cell.length_a   1.000
_cell.length_b   1.000
_cell.length_c   1.000
_cell.angle_alpha   90.00
_cell.angle_beta   90.00
_cell.angle_gamma   90.00
#
_symmetry.space_group_name_H-M   'P 1'
#
loop_
_entity.id
_entity.type
_entity.pdbx_description
1 polymer ?
#
loop_
_entity_poly.entity_id
_entity_poly.type
_entity_poly.pdbx_seq_one_letter_code
_entity_poly.pdbx_strand_id
1 'polypeptide(L)'
;MSAEHFGLINLIAGERLVPELMQKELTGERLAEELKKLLDKKQNEAVQRRLKEATKRLGEGGASGRAAKVILRTVRSWKEKNESKE
;
A
#
# COMPACT_ATOMS: atom_id res chain seq x y z
N MET A 1 -10.61 -2.23 16.46
CA MET A 1 -9.84 -2.95 15.42
C MET A 1 -8.38 -2.87 15.79
N SER A 2 -7.73 -3.97 16.17
CA SER A 2 -6.27 -4.00 16.15
C SER A 2 -5.85 -4.21 14.70
N ALA A 3 -5.06 -3.29 14.14
CA ALA A 3 -4.45 -3.52 12.85
C ALA A 3 -3.42 -4.64 12.98
N GLU A 4 -3.58 -5.73 12.22
CA GLU A 4 -2.66 -6.89 12.24
C GLU A 4 -1.29 -6.55 11.62
N HIS A 5 -1.27 -5.54 10.74
CA HIS A 5 -0.08 -4.99 10.11
C HIS A 5 -0.10 -3.46 10.15
N PHE A 6 1.08 -2.84 10.22
CA PHE A 6 1.22 -1.38 10.26
C PHE A 6 1.78 -0.81 8.95
N GLY A 7 2.72 -1.50 8.33
CA GLY A 7 3.32 -1.10 7.08
C GLY A 7 2.32 -1.23 5.94
N LEU A 8 2.18 -0.17 5.13
CA LEU A 8 1.26 -0.16 3.99
C LEU A 8 1.46 -1.38 3.08
N ILE A 9 2.71 -1.79 2.85
CA ILE A 9 2.99 -2.93 1.98
C ILE A 9 2.55 -4.28 2.57
N ASN A 10 2.61 -4.45 3.89
CA ASN A 10 2.10 -5.65 4.56
C ASN A 10 0.57 -5.66 4.60
N LEU A 11 -0.06 -4.50 4.78
CA LEU A 11 -1.51 -4.33 4.63
C LEU A 11 -1.97 -4.70 3.22
N ILE A 12 -1.27 -4.23 2.19
CA ILE A 12 -1.54 -4.58 0.79
C ILE A 12 -1.31 -6.08 0.57
N ALA A 13 -0.24 -6.65 1.11
CA ALA A 13 0.07 -8.07 0.97
C ALA A 13 -0.88 -8.98 1.75
N GLY A 14 -1.54 -8.48 2.81
CA GLY A 14 -2.33 -9.30 3.72
C GLY A 14 -1.48 -10.28 4.53
N GLU A 15 -0.18 -10.05 4.61
CA GLU A 15 0.77 -10.83 5.38
C GLU A 15 1.96 -9.95 5.79
N ARG A 16 2.74 -10.42 6.77
CA ARG A 16 4.00 -9.77 7.17
C ARG A 16 5.11 -10.08 6.17
N LEU A 17 5.06 -9.43 5.02
CA LEU A 17 6.03 -9.55 3.93
C LEU A 17 7.39 -8.96 4.31
N VAL A 18 7.39 -7.79 4.95
CA VAL A 18 8.59 -7.15 5.54
C VAL A 18 8.49 -7.09 7.07
N PRO A 19 9.61 -7.14 7.80
CA PRO A 19 9.61 -7.00 9.25
C PRO A 19 9.09 -5.63 9.71
N GLU A 20 8.27 -5.62 10.76
CA GLU A 20 7.76 -4.41 11.42
C GLU A 20 8.25 -4.39 12.88
N LEU A 21 9.41 -3.79 13.12
CA LEU A 21 9.98 -3.68 14.46
C LEU A 21 9.36 -2.48 15.19
N MET A 22 8.31 -2.73 15.98
CA MET A 22 7.54 -1.69 16.67
C MET A 22 7.71 -1.74 18.19
N GLN A 23 7.78 -0.58 18.83
CA GLN A 23 7.84 -0.46 20.30
C GLN A 23 8.99 -1.31 20.88
N LYS A 24 8.67 -2.26 21.78
CA LYS A 24 9.64 -3.15 22.42
C LYS A 24 10.37 -4.08 21.45
N GLU A 25 9.83 -4.28 20.25
CA GLU A 25 10.48 -5.08 19.21
C GLU A 25 11.67 -4.38 18.54
N LEU A 26 11.74 -3.05 18.62
CA LEU A 26 12.82 -2.25 18.03
C LEU A 26 14.02 -2.20 18.97
N THR A 27 14.78 -3.29 19.03
CA THR A 27 16.08 -3.33 19.72
C THR A 27 17.22 -3.22 18.71
N GLY A 28 18.40 -2.79 19.18
CA GLY A 28 19.59 -2.66 18.33
C GLY A 28 20.00 -3.99 17.69
N GLU A 29 19.90 -5.09 18.43
CA GLU A 29 20.24 -6.43 17.97
C GLU A 29 19.30 -6.89 16.85
N ARG A 30 17.98 -6.75 17.06
CA ARG A 30 16.98 -7.13 16.05
C ARG A 30 17.06 -6.24 14.81
N LEU A 31 17.26 -4.95 15.00
CA LEU A 31 17.46 -4.03 13.89
C LEU A 31 18.69 -4.42 13.06
N ALA A 32 19.82 -4.70 13.71
CA ALA A 32 21.03 -5.13 13.03
C ALA A 32 20.86 -6.47 12.29
N GLU A 33 20.11 -7.42 12.86
CA GLU A 33 19.79 -8.69 12.20
C GLU A 33 18.96 -8.47 10.92
N GLU A 34 17.88 -7.68 10.99
CA GLU A 34 17.03 -7.41 9.83
C GLU A 34 17.77 -6.59 8.75
N LEU A 35 18.64 -5.66 9.15
CA LEU A 35 19.50 -4.93 8.22
C LEU A 35 20.49 -5.86 7.51
N LYS A 36 21.09 -6.84 8.21
CA LYS A 36 21.96 -7.84 7.58
C LYS A 36 21.21 -8.68 6.55
N LYS A 37 19.98 -9.10 6.84
CA LYS A 37 19.11 -9.81 5.88
C LYS A 37 18.80 -8.95 4.65
N LEU A 38 18.59 -7.65 4.84
CA LEU A 38 18.38 -6.72 3.73
C LEU A 38 19.66 -6.51 2.90
N LEU A 39 20.84 -6.58 3.51
CA LEU A 39 22.12 -6.46 2.80
C LEU A 39 22.54 -7.79 2.12
N ASP A 40 22.04 -8.93 2.58
CA ASP A 40 22.25 -10.21 1.89
C ASP A 40 21.57 -10.21 0.53
N LYS A 41 22.35 -10.44 -0.53
CA LYS A 41 21.88 -10.34 -1.91
C LYS A 41 20.71 -11.29 -2.21
N LYS A 42 20.82 -12.55 -1.76
CA LYS A 42 19.81 -13.58 -2.08
C LYS A 42 18.50 -13.30 -1.37
N GLN A 43 18.57 -12.91 -0.09
CA GLN A 43 17.39 -12.54 0.68
C GLN A 43 16.73 -11.26 0.15
N ASN A 44 17.54 -10.23 -0.14
CA ASN A 44 17.03 -8.98 -0.70
C ASN A 44 16.31 -9.22 -2.03
N GLU A 45 16.91 -9.97 -2.97
CA GLU A 45 16.28 -10.30 -4.24
C GLU A 45 14.95 -11.07 -4.05
N ALA A 46 14.87 -11.98 -3.08
CA ALA A 46 13.64 -12.68 -2.76
C ALA A 46 12.56 -11.73 -2.23
N VAL A 47 12.91 -10.83 -1.31
CA VAL A 47 11.99 -9.80 -0.79
C VAL A 47 11.55 -8.86 -1.91
N GLN A 48 12.45 -8.38 -2.76
CA GLN A 48 12.09 -7.53 -3.90
C GLN A 48 11.10 -8.19 -4.86
N ARG A 49 11.27 -9.48 -5.15
CA ARG A 49 10.30 -10.23 -5.98
C ARG A 49 8.92 -10.25 -5.32
N ARG A 50 8.85 -10.55 -4.02
CA ARG A 50 7.58 -10.54 -3.27
C ARG A 50 6.95 -9.15 -3.22
N LEU A 51 7.75 -8.10 -3.00
CA LEU A 51 7.29 -6.71 -3.02
C LEU A 51 6.68 -6.35 -4.39
N LYS A 52 7.34 -6.72 -5.49
CA LYS A 52 6.82 -6.52 -6.85
C LYS A 52 5.52 -7.29 -7.09
N GLU A 53 5.37 -8.48 -6.53
CA GLU A 53 4.13 -9.25 -6.60
C GLU A 53 3.01 -8.56 -5.82
N ALA A 54 3.29 -8.10 -4.60
CA ALA A 54 2.33 -7.43 -3.74
C ALA A 54 1.82 -6.12 -4.34
N THR A 55 2.68 -5.32 -4.99
CA THR A 55 2.26 -4.05 -5.61
C THR A 55 1.31 -4.24 -6.78
N LYS A 56 1.26 -5.41 -7.43
CA LYS A 56 0.24 -5.72 -8.46
C LYS A 56 -1.18 -5.60 -7.92
N ARG A 57 -1.39 -5.83 -6.62
CA ARG A 57 -2.71 -5.71 -5.96
C ARG A 57 -3.22 -4.27 -5.90
N LEU A 58 -2.35 -3.26 -6.05
CA LEU A 58 -2.75 -1.85 -6.12
C LEU A 58 -3.42 -1.49 -7.46
N GLY A 59 -3.39 -2.41 -8.42
CA GLY A 59 -3.85 -2.18 -9.78
C GLY A 59 -2.89 -1.31 -10.58
N GLU A 60 -3.31 -0.96 -11.78
CA GLU A 60 -2.51 -0.14 -12.68
C GLU A 60 -2.56 1.34 -12.28
N GLY A 61 -1.57 2.09 -12.78
CA GLY A 61 -1.49 3.54 -12.65
C GLY A 61 -2.74 4.28 -13.17
N GLY A 62 -2.74 5.60 -13.04
CA GLY A 62 -3.87 6.43 -13.50
C GLY A 62 -4.97 6.64 -12.47
N ALA A 63 -4.67 6.46 -11.18
CA ALA A 63 -5.59 6.76 -10.08
C ALA A 63 -6.15 8.19 -10.17
N SER A 64 -5.31 9.20 -10.43
CA SER A 64 -5.75 10.58 -10.61
C SER A 64 -6.69 10.75 -11.79
N GLY A 65 -6.45 10.05 -12.91
CA GLY A 65 -7.34 10.06 -14.07
C GLY A 65 -8.70 9.41 -13.78
N ARG A 66 -8.72 8.28 -13.05
CA ARG A 66 -9.95 7.67 -12.57
C ARG A 66 -10.72 8.61 -11.64
N ALA A 67 -10.02 9.28 -10.71
CA ALA A 67 -10.61 10.25 -9.80
C ALA A 67 -11.24 11.43 -10.56
N ALA A 68 -10.51 12.02 -11.52
CA ALA A 68 -11.04 13.10 -12.36
C ALA A 68 -12.31 12.69 -13.13
N LYS A 69 -12.34 11.48 -13.70
CA LYS A 69 -13.54 10.95 -14.38
C LYS A 69 -14.74 10.82 -13.43
N VAL A 70 -14.51 10.35 -12.19
CA VAL A 70 -15.57 10.26 -11.18
C VAL A 70 -16.07 11.64 -10.80
N ILE A 71 -15.18 12.60 -10.54
CA ILE A 71 -15.56 13.98 -10.19
C ILE A 71 -16.40 14.61 -11.31
N LEU A 72 -15.95 14.53 -12.57
CA LEU A 72 -16.69 15.07 -13.71
C LEU A 72 -18.08 14.45 -13.86
N ARG A 73 -18.19 13.13 -13.66
CA ARG A 73 -19.49 12.44 -13.67
C ARG A 73 -20.39 12.96 -12.57
N THR A 74 -19.88 13.06 -11.34
CA THR A 74 -20.64 13.54 -10.19
C THR A 74 -21.15 14.97 -10.39
N VAL A 75 -20.30 15.87 -10.90
CA VAL A 75 -20.68 17.26 -11.16
C VAL A 75 -21.76 17.37 -12.25
N ARG A 76 -21.66 16.59 -13.34
CA ARG A 76 -22.67 16.55 -14.40
C ARG A 76 -24.02 16.05 -13.88
N SER A 77 -24.03 14.93 -13.16
CA SER A 77 -25.25 14.38 -12.57
C SER A 77 -25.87 15.30 -11.51
N TRP A 78 -25.06 16.10 -10.81
CA TRP A 78 -25.57 17.12 -9.90
C TRP A 78 -26.26 18.25 -10.67
N LYS A 79 -25.65 18.74 -11.76
CA LYS A 79 -26.25 19.77 -12.62
C LYS A 79 -27.60 19.34 -13.20
N GLU A 80 -27.67 18.16 -13.80
CA GLU A 80 -28.90 17.62 -14.42
C GLU A 80 -30.07 17.52 -13.42
N LYS A 81 -29.78 17.13 -12.16
CA LYS A 81 -30.79 17.03 -11.09
C LYS A 81 -31.30 18.38 -10.60
N ASN A 82 -30.52 19.45 -10.73
CA ASN A 82 -30.93 20.79 -10.33
C ASN A 82 -31.66 21.52 -11.46
N GLU A 83 -31.28 21.30 -12.72
CA GLU A 83 -32.00 21.85 -13.89
C GLU A 83 -33.36 21.17 -14.13
N SER A 84 -33.56 19.95 -13.65
CA SER A 84 -34.86 19.25 -13.73
C SER A 84 -35.85 19.62 -12.60
N LYS A 85 -35.45 20.54 -11.71
CA LYS A 85 -36.26 21.01 -10.57
C LYS A 85 -36.73 22.46 -10.71
N GLU A 86 -36.28 23.17 -11.74
CA GLU A 86 -36.83 24.44 -12.22
C GLU A 86 -37.80 24.19 -13.38
#